data_AF-A0A4Q6GE61-F1
#
_entry.id   AF-A0A4Q6GE61-F1
#
_cell.length_a   1.000
_cell.length_b   1.000
_cell.length_c   1.000
_cell.angle_alpha   90.00
_cell.angle_beta   90.00
_cell.angle_gamma   90.00
#
_symmetry.space_group_name_H-M   'P 1'
#
loop_
_entity.id
_entity.type
_entity.pdbx_description
1 polymer ?
#
loop_
_entity_poly.entity_id
_entity_poly.type
_entity_poly.pdbx_seq_one_letter_code
_entity_poly.pdbx_strand_id
1 'polypeptide(L)'
;MNALPYDAARLQELAQEIIANVRELAQAGWTPATSSNFSERLDGRHAAITVSGRDKGRLGVDDIMVVDFDGQPVATTHRPSAETLLHTQLYRR
;
A
#
# COMPACT_ATOMS: atom_id res chain seq x y z
N MET A 1 1.15 -9.00 -23.16
CA MET A 1 1.54 -8.28 -21.93
C MET A 1 0.51 -7.19 -21.74
N ASN A 2 -0.41 -7.36 -20.80
CA ASN A 2 -1.43 -6.34 -20.55
C ASN A 2 -0.73 -5.16 -19.86
N ALA A 3 -0.90 -3.95 -20.40
CA ALA A 3 -0.36 -2.76 -19.77
C ALA A 3 -0.99 -2.59 -18.38
N LEU A 4 -0.18 -2.15 -17.40
CA LEU A 4 -0.70 -1.80 -16.07
C LEU A 4 -1.70 -0.64 -16.20
N PRO A 5 -2.79 -0.63 -15.43
CA PRO A 5 -3.80 0.44 -15.51
C PRO A 5 -3.37 1.74 -14.80
N TYR A 6 -2.12 1.83 -14.39
CA TYR A 6 -1.50 2.93 -13.64
C TYR A 6 -0.03 3.09 -14.06
N ASP A 7 0.58 4.22 -13.70
CA ASP A 7 2.01 4.48 -13.93
C ASP A 7 2.88 3.65 -12.97
N ALA A 8 3.68 2.74 -13.53
CA ALA A 8 4.58 1.87 -12.77
C ALA A 8 5.74 2.62 -12.12
N ALA A 9 6.24 3.69 -12.76
CA ALA A 9 7.31 4.50 -12.19
C ALA A 9 6.80 5.24 -10.96
N ARG A 10 5.59 5.82 -11.05
CA ARG A 10 4.97 6.48 -9.91
C ARG A 10 4.66 5.52 -8.76
N LEU A 11 4.20 4.30 -9.07
CA LEU A 11 4.03 3.26 -8.05
C LEU A 11 5.35 2.96 -7.34
N GLN A 12 6.45 2.87 -8.07
CA GLN A 12 7.75 2.55 -7.48
C GLN A 12 8.28 3.66 -6.57
N GLU A 13 8.07 4.91 -6.92
CA GLU A 13 8.36 6.07 -6.05
C GLU A 13 7.56 5.99 -4.75
N LEU A 14 6.24 5.84 -4.84
CA LEU A 14 5.35 5.74 -3.67
C LEU A 14 5.69 4.53 -2.79
N ALA A 15 6.05 3.40 -3.40
CA ALA A 15 6.47 2.23 -2.66
C ALA A 15 7.71 2.53 -1.80
N GLN A 16 8.69 3.25 -2.35
CA GLN A 16 9.89 3.63 -1.61
C GLN A 16 9.59 4.61 -0.48
N GLU A 17 8.72 5.60 -0.72
CA GLU A 17 8.27 6.57 0.30
C GLU A 17 7.55 5.88 1.46
N ILE A 18 6.58 5.00 1.16
CA ILE A 18 5.88 4.20 2.17
C ILE A 18 6.88 3.36 2.97
N ILE A 19 7.78 2.63 2.30
CA ILE A 19 8.75 1.76 2.97
C ILE A 19 9.67 2.55 3.90
N ALA A 20 10.16 3.72 3.45
CA ALA A 20 11.02 4.58 4.26
C ALA A 20 10.29 5.04 5.54
N ASN A 21 9.09 5.61 5.37
CA ASN A 21 8.28 6.11 6.48
C ASN A 21 7.91 5.00 7.47
N VAL A 22 7.50 3.82 6.96
CA VAL A 22 7.12 2.70 7.82
C VAL A 22 8.31 2.16 8.60
N ARG A 23 9.51 2.13 8.00
CA ARG A 23 10.74 1.73 8.70
C ARG A 23 11.09 2.70 9.82
N GLU A 24 10.98 4.01 9.59
CA GLU A 24 11.21 5.01 10.62
C GLU A 24 10.22 4.86 11.79
N LEU A 25 8.94 4.70 11.49
CA LEU A 25 7.90 4.46 12.51
C LEU A 25 8.12 3.15 13.28
N ALA A 26 8.56 2.09 12.59
CA ALA A 26 8.88 0.82 13.22
C ALA A 26 10.09 0.93 14.15
N GLN A 27 11.14 1.65 13.74
CA GLN A 27 12.32 1.91 14.57
C GLN A 27 11.98 2.76 15.81
N ALA A 28 11.02 3.67 15.70
CA ALA A 28 10.48 4.44 16.83
C ALA A 28 9.56 3.61 17.75
N GLY A 29 9.24 2.36 17.40
CA GLY A 29 8.34 1.50 18.16
C GLY A 29 6.85 1.86 18.02
N TRP A 30 6.49 2.64 16.98
CA TRP A 30 5.13 3.17 16.78
C TRP A 30 4.25 2.28 15.90
N THR A 31 4.77 1.14 15.43
CA THR A 31 4.02 0.11 14.70
C THR A 31 3.99 -1.19 15.52
N PRO A 32 2.91 -1.48 16.27
CA PRO A 32 2.82 -2.70 17.06
C PRO A 32 2.78 -3.96 16.16
N ALA A 33 3.89 -4.72 16.13
CA ALA A 33 4.00 -6.01 15.43
C ALA A 33 3.39 -6.03 14.01
N THR A 34 2.32 -6.81 13.80
CA THR A 34 1.64 -7.02 12.50
C THR A 34 0.44 -6.11 12.27
N SER A 35 0.14 -5.20 13.20
CA SER A 35 -0.93 -4.21 13.03
C SER A 35 -0.40 -2.96 12.32
N SER A 36 -1.31 -2.12 11.82
CA SER A 36 -1.07 -0.97 10.94
C SER A 36 -0.96 -1.32 9.44
N ASN A 37 -1.65 -0.53 8.62
CA ASN A 37 -1.53 -0.51 7.17
C ASN A 37 -1.27 0.93 6.73
N PHE A 38 -0.49 1.09 5.67
CA PHE A 38 -0.10 2.39 5.15
C PHE A 38 -0.46 2.46 3.67
N SER A 39 -0.96 3.60 3.23
CA SER A 39 -1.34 3.79 1.84
C SER A 39 -1.08 5.21 1.37
N GLU A 40 -0.87 5.35 0.08
CA GLU A 40 -0.79 6.63 -0.62
C GLU A 40 -1.62 6.60 -1.89
N ARG A 41 -2.18 7.76 -2.27
CA ARG A 41 -2.96 7.88 -3.50
C ARG A 41 -2.00 7.81 -4.70
N LEU A 42 -2.22 6.85 -5.59
CA LEU A 42 -1.41 6.65 -6.78
C LEU A 42 -1.87 7.57 -7.92
N ASP A 43 -3.17 7.64 -8.15
CA ASP A 43 -3.79 8.48 -9.17
C ASP A 43 -5.27 8.78 -8.83
N GLY A 44 -6.06 9.19 -9.83
CA GLY A 44 -7.48 9.49 -9.67
C GLY A 44 -8.41 8.29 -9.43
N ARG A 45 -7.90 7.04 -9.45
CA ARG A 45 -8.68 5.81 -9.29
C ARG A 45 -8.02 4.77 -8.38
N HIS A 46 -6.73 4.89 -8.12
CA HIS A 46 -5.93 3.86 -7.45
C HIS A 46 -5.17 4.39 -6.24
N ALA A 47 -4.88 3.49 -5.31
CA ALA A 47 -3.99 3.71 -4.17
C ALA A 47 -2.95 2.59 -4.05
N ALA A 48 -1.72 2.95 -3.69
CA ALA A 48 -0.70 2.01 -3.25
C ALA A 48 -0.90 1.73 -1.76
N ILE A 49 -0.87 0.47 -1.34
CA ILE A 49 -1.13 0.06 0.04
C ILE A 49 -0.26 -1.12 0.45
N THR A 50 0.18 -1.15 1.71
CA THR A 50 0.94 -2.29 2.26
C THR A 50 0.09 -3.56 2.31
N VAL A 51 0.67 -4.70 1.94
CA VAL A 51 0.05 -6.03 2.07
C VAL A 51 -0.12 -6.38 3.56
N SER A 52 -1.23 -7.05 3.88
CA SER A 52 -1.57 -7.47 5.24
C SER A 52 -0.58 -8.51 5.81
N GLY A 53 -0.37 -8.49 7.13
CA GLY A 53 0.41 -9.53 7.83
C GLY A 53 1.91 -9.50 7.56
N ARG A 54 2.43 -8.45 6.91
CA ARG A 54 3.87 -8.25 6.69
C ARG A 54 4.54 -7.59 7.88
N ASP A 55 5.76 -8.03 8.17
CA ASP A 55 6.64 -7.40 9.13
C ASP A 55 7.01 -6.00 8.64
N LYS A 56 6.54 -4.98 9.35
CA LYS A 56 6.70 -3.57 8.99
C LYS A 56 8.15 -3.11 9.03
N GLY A 57 9.00 -3.73 9.87
CA GLY A 57 10.43 -3.47 9.90
C GLY A 57 11.19 -4.04 8.70
N ARG A 58 10.56 -4.91 7.90
CA ARG A 58 11.19 -5.66 6.80
C ARG A 58 10.48 -5.51 5.45
N LEU A 59 9.59 -4.52 5.30
CA LEU A 59 8.87 -4.28 4.05
C LEU A 59 9.84 -4.10 2.87
N GLY A 60 9.51 -4.78 1.78
CA GLY A 60 10.07 -4.58 0.45
C GLY A 60 9.03 -4.04 -0.53
N VAL A 61 9.46 -3.77 -1.77
CA VAL A 61 8.57 -3.28 -2.84
C VAL A 61 7.46 -4.29 -3.15
N ASP A 62 7.77 -5.59 -3.08
CA ASP A 62 6.80 -6.68 -3.28
C ASP A 62 5.74 -6.76 -2.16
N ASP A 63 5.89 -5.99 -1.09
CA ASP A 63 4.89 -5.86 -0.02
C ASP A 63 3.98 -4.65 -0.20
N ILE A 64 4.06 -3.97 -1.34
CA ILE A 64 3.17 -2.90 -1.76
C ILE A 64 2.29 -3.42 -2.90
N MET A 65 0.98 -3.27 -2.75
CA MET A 65 0.00 -3.64 -3.75
C MET A 65 -0.85 -2.44 -4.16
N VAL A 66 -1.49 -2.51 -5.32
CA VAL A 66 -2.44 -1.49 -5.78
C VAL A 66 -3.86 -1.95 -5.54
N VAL A 67 -4.69 -1.04 -5.07
CA VAL A 67 -6.14 -1.21 -4.97
C VAL A 67 -6.86 -0.06 -5.67
N ASP A 68 -8.05 -0.31 -6.19
CA ASP A 68 -8.96 0.75 -6.57
C ASP A 68 -9.64 1.37 -5.33
N PHE A 69 -10.42 2.42 -5.52
CA PHE A 69 -11.17 3.02 -4.42
C PHE A 69 -12.34 2.16 -3.93
N ASP A 70 -12.67 1.06 -4.60
CA ASP A 70 -13.57 0.00 -4.11
C ASP A 70 -12.86 -1.06 -3.26
N GLY A 71 -11.57 -0.87 -2.99
CA GLY A 71 -10.75 -1.78 -2.21
C GLY A 71 -10.46 -3.08 -2.94
N GLN A 72 -10.72 -3.14 -4.24
CA GLN A 72 -10.41 -4.32 -5.06
C GLN A 72 -8.92 -4.29 -5.45
N PRO A 73 -8.22 -5.43 -5.37
CA PRO A 73 -6.85 -5.53 -5.83
C PRO A 73 -6.76 -5.28 -7.34
N VAL A 74 -5.76 -4.50 -7.76
CA VAL A 74 -5.52 -4.16 -9.17
C VAL A 74 -4.15 -4.70 -9.58
N ALA A 75 -4.14 -5.50 -10.66
CA ALA A 75 -2.91 -6.06 -11.25
C ALA A 75 -1.96 -6.77 -10.26
N THR A 76 -2.53 -7.43 -9.24
CA THR A 76 -1.79 -8.12 -8.18
C THR A 76 -2.52 -9.40 -7.76
N THR A 77 -1.77 -10.39 -7.27
CA THR A 77 -2.31 -11.61 -6.66
C THR A 77 -2.40 -11.52 -5.14
N HIS A 78 -1.94 -10.41 -4.55
CA HIS A 78 -2.03 -10.19 -3.11
C HIS A 78 -3.46 -9.89 -2.68
N ARG A 79 -3.75 -10.25 -1.42
CA ARG A 79 -5.03 -9.98 -0.79
C ARG A 79 -4.94 -8.67 0.01
N PRO A 80 -5.85 -7.71 -0.19
CA PRO A 80 -5.91 -6.52 0.63
C PRO A 80 -6.26 -6.86 2.08
N SER A 81 -5.89 -5.98 3.01
CA SER A 81 -6.24 -6.16 4.41
C SER A 81 -7.71 -5.84 4.67
N ALA A 82 -8.24 -6.26 5.82
CA ALA A 82 -9.59 -5.88 6.24
C ALA A 82 -9.75 -4.34 6.40
N GLU A 83 -8.64 -3.64 6.68
CA GLU A 83 -8.63 -2.18 6.88
C GLU A 83 -8.55 -1.41 5.56
N THR A 84 -8.27 -2.05 4.42
CA THR A 84 -8.15 -1.39 3.11
C THR A 84 -9.36 -0.50 2.78
N LEU A 85 -10.58 -0.94 3.13
CA LEU A 85 -11.80 -0.15 2.89
C LEU A 85 -11.88 1.13 3.73
N LEU A 86 -11.15 1.23 4.86
CA LEU A 86 -11.06 2.46 5.63
C LEU A 86 -10.21 3.50 4.89
N HIS A 87 -9.10 3.07 4.27
CA HIS A 87 -8.24 3.93 3.48
C HIS A 87 -8.97 4.43 2.22
N THR A 88 -9.62 3.54 1.49
CA THR A 88 -10.25 3.91 0.21
C THR A 88 -11.43 4.87 0.38
N GLN A 89 -12.14 4.82 1.52
CA GLN A 89 -13.17 5.82 1.84
C GLN A 89 -12.63 7.24 1.94
N LEU A 90 -11.39 7.43 2.41
CA LEU A 90 -10.74 8.74 2.44
C LEU A 90 -10.39 9.20 1.03
N TYR A 91 -10.05 8.27 0.13
CA TYR A 91 -9.69 8.60 -1.25
C TYR A 91 -10.88 8.85 -2.19
N ARG A 92 -12.10 8.43 -1.83
CA ARG A 92 -13.32 8.74 -2.61
C ARG A 92 -13.86 10.15 -2.40
N ARG A 93 -13.41 10.84 -1.36
CA ARG A 93 -13.78 12.23 -1.09
C ARG A 93 -12.99 13.16 -2.01
#